data_AF-A0A2R6FHJ5-F1
#
_entry.id   AF-A0A2R6FHJ5-F1
#
_cell.length_a   1.000
_cell.length_b   1.000
_cell.length_c   1.000
_cell.angle_alpha   90.00
_cell.angle_beta   90.00
_cell.angle_gamma   90.00
#
_symmetry.space_group_name_H-M   'P 1'
#
loop_
_entity.id
_entity.type
_entity.pdbx_description
1 polymer ?
#
loop_
_entity_poly.entity_id
_entity_poly.type
_entity_poly.pdbx_seq_one_letter_code
_entity_poly.pdbx_strand_id
1 'polypeptide(L)'
;MHVTRRTLLSAAAGGAAATAGCSDGWAGGPDDQSPTETDRPLPDACPTTQNLGVEWPAELTDVESFMVAYENAYYREVVVDYEPTTRVDEYGLEAVVSDGPTAVDGGYEVALYGTGGVYEPGLHLQAEPADPPAGADVVPVGEVSDDTLRDFLETAAAEGEAETVVQQQRDRIDELIERVAALSDDAETLDSPGDSATAYVDVDGSTVELTLQADRFHGDYWWSARYYVDKRVVRRVDDEESDPREAGDLLECREQS
;
A
#
# COMPACT_ATOMS: atom_id res chain seq x y z
N MET A 1 -21.33 29.15 -34.76
CA MET A 1 -20.21 29.69 -35.55
C MET A 1 -19.32 28.53 -35.96
N HIS A 2 -19.47 28.04 -37.19
CA HIS A 2 -18.62 26.99 -37.75
C HIS A 2 -17.89 27.57 -38.95
N VAL A 3 -16.57 27.69 -38.85
CA VAL A 3 -15.69 28.08 -39.96
C VAL A 3 -14.57 27.05 -40.06
N THR A 4 -14.75 26.14 -41.02
CA THR A 4 -13.80 25.72 -42.05
C THR A 4 -12.33 25.44 -41.66
N ARG A 5 -11.98 24.15 -41.57
CA ARG A 5 -10.60 23.66 -41.77
C ARG A 5 -10.24 23.76 -43.25
N ARG A 6 -9.18 24.50 -43.58
CA ARG A 6 -8.55 24.52 -44.91
C ARG A 6 -7.30 23.64 -44.89
N THR A 7 -7.32 22.65 -45.76
CA THR A 7 -6.19 21.86 -46.28
C THR A 7 -5.26 22.74 -47.14
N LEU A 8 -4.00 22.31 -47.28
CA LEU A 8 -2.93 22.64 -48.27
C LEU A 8 -1.62 22.99 -47.50
N LEU A 9 -0.41 22.47 -47.78
CA LEU A 9 0.21 21.91 -48.99
C LEU A 9 1.40 21.00 -48.60
N SER A 10 1.58 19.91 -49.34
CA SER A 10 2.82 19.14 -49.45
C SER A 10 3.34 19.25 -50.89
N ALA A 11 4.60 19.67 -51.08
CA ALA A 11 5.50 19.40 -52.23
C ALA A 11 6.76 20.28 -52.04
N ALA A 12 7.94 19.74 -51.70
CA ALA A 12 8.87 18.93 -52.48
C ALA A 12 9.96 19.75 -53.21
N ALA A 13 11.21 19.35 -52.90
CA ALA A 13 12.42 19.33 -53.73
C ALA A 13 13.29 20.59 -53.92
N GLY A 14 14.58 20.41 -53.61
CA GLY A 14 15.66 20.78 -54.54
C GLY A 14 16.79 21.62 -53.94
N GLY A 15 17.97 21.01 -53.74
CA GLY A 15 19.21 21.76 -53.54
C GLY A 15 20.38 20.88 -53.10
N ALA A 16 21.30 20.59 -54.02
CA ALA A 16 22.42 19.68 -53.87
C ALA A 16 23.61 20.25 -53.07
N ALA A 17 24.31 19.32 -52.42
CA ALA A 17 25.73 19.24 -52.06
C ALA A 17 26.62 20.51 -52.04
N ALA A 18 27.22 20.77 -50.87
CA ALA A 18 28.59 21.25 -50.75
C ALA A 18 29.30 20.46 -49.64
N THR A 19 30.39 19.80 -49.99
CA THR A 19 31.27 19.00 -49.12
C THR A 19 32.34 19.86 -48.47
N ALA A 20 32.38 19.88 -47.14
CA ALA A 20 33.50 20.12 -46.24
C ALA A 20 32.94 19.87 -44.81
N GLY A 21 33.47 19.06 -43.90
CA GLY A 21 34.80 18.53 -43.66
C GLY A 21 35.00 18.61 -42.13
N CYS A 22 34.99 17.44 -41.46
CA CYS A 22 35.34 17.22 -40.03
C CYS A 22 34.33 17.81 -39.00
N SER A 23 33.96 17.18 -37.89
CA SER A 23 34.52 16.08 -37.09
C SER A 23 33.42 15.51 -36.18
N ASP A 24 33.46 14.20 -35.97
CA ASP A 24 33.07 13.42 -34.78
C ASP A 24 31.78 13.76 -34.01
N GLY A 25 30.93 12.72 -33.91
CA GLY A 25 30.16 12.43 -32.71
C GLY A 25 28.79 13.10 -32.61
N TRP A 26 27.74 12.41 -33.06
CA TRP A 26 26.46 12.46 -32.34
C TRP A 26 25.65 11.19 -32.63
N ALA A 27 26.07 10.10 -31.99
CA ALA A 27 25.13 9.03 -31.67
C ALA A 27 24.37 9.51 -30.42
N GLY A 28 23.18 10.09 -30.64
CA GLY A 28 22.22 10.31 -29.56
C GLY A 28 21.61 8.97 -29.17
N GLY A 29 22.22 8.32 -28.18
CA GLY A 29 21.55 7.32 -27.34
C GLY A 29 20.91 8.00 -26.13
N PRO A 30 20.00 7.32 -25.41
CA PRO A 30 19.45 7.84 -24.16
C PRO A 30 20.61 8.10 -23.19
N ASP A 31 20.64 9.31 -22.64
CA ASP A 31 21.66 9.76 -21.70
C ASP A 31 21.60 8.90 -20.42
N ASP A 32 22.46 7.89 -20.36
CA ASP A 32 22.80 7.11 -19.17
C ASP A 32 23.68 8.00 -18.25
N GLN A 33 23.06 9.02 -17.66
CA GLN A 33 23.73 10.00 -16.81
C GLN A 33 23.85 9.47 -15.38
N SER A 34 24.91 8.70 -15.14
CA SER A 34 25.39 8.45 -13.79
C SER A 34 26.00 9.74 -13.20
N PRO A 35 25.64 10.15 -11.96
CA PRO A 35 26.16 11.35 -11.36
C PRO A 35 27.65 11.23 -11.07
N THR A 36 28.37 12.35 -11.18
CA THR A 36 29.79 12.42 -10.81
C THR A 36 29.91 12.58 -9.31
N GLU A 37 30.55 11.63 -8.61
CA GLU A 37 30.67 11.64 -7.14
C GLU A 37 31.09 13.01 -6.57
N THR A 38 30.42 13.44 -5.50
CA THR A 38 30.77 14.68 -4.79
C THR A 38 31.33 14.40 -3.40
N ASP A 39 32.41 15.11 -3.04
CA ASP A 39 32.99 15.10 -1.70
C ASP A 39 32.29 16.07 -0.74
N ARG A 40 30.96 16.18 -0.82
CA ARG A 40 30.18 17.03 0.09
C ARG A 40 30.47 16.60 1.54
N PRO A 41 30.82 17.53 2.45
CA PRO A 41 31.02 17.17 3.85
C PRO A 41 29.70 16.65 4.43
N LEU A 42 29.79 15.54 5.18
CA LEU A 42 28.63 15.04 5.92
C LEU A 42 28.27 16.03 7.03
N PRO A 43 26.97 16.25 7.30
CA PRO A 43 26.55 17.06 8.44
C PRO A 43 27.08 16.48 9.76
N ASP A 44 27.43 17.36 10.71
CA ASP A 44 28.01 16.97 12.01
C ASP A 44 27.07 16.08 12.86
N ALA A 45 25.76 16.14 12.60
CA ALA A 45 24.76 15.26 13.19
C ALA A 45 24.29 14.27 12.13
N CYS A 46 24.90 13.08 12.12
CA CYS A 46 24.45 11.97 11.30
C CYS A 46 23.38 11.18 12.07
N PRO A 47 22.07 11.28 11.70
CA PRO A 47 21.03 10.54 12.40
C PRO A 47 21.27 9.03 12.34
N THR A 48 20.90 8.35 13.42
CA THR A 48 20.79 6.88 13.45
C THR A 48 19.89 6.47 12.29
N THR A 49 20.37 5.51 11.48
CA THR A 49 19.58 4.89 10.40
C THR A 49 18.13 4.65 10.85
N GLN A 50 17.16 4.93 9.97
CA GLN A 50 15.74 4.73 10.25
C GLN A 50 15.39 3.25 10.45
N ASN A 51 16.36 2.33 10.26
CA ASN A 51 16.22 0.89 10.45
C ASN A 51 15.03 0.31 9.68
N LEU A 52 14.77 0.84 8.49
CA LEU A 52 13.62 0.51 7.65
C LEU A 52 13.73 -0.88 6.99
N GLY A 53 14.81 -1.62 7.24
CA GLY A 53 15.06 -2.92 6.62
C GLY A 53 15.34 -2.87 5.10
N VAL A 54 15.48 -1.67 4.53
CA VAL A 54 15.79 -1.46 3.11
C VAL A 54 17.31 -1.40 2.94
N GLU A 55 17.85 -2.32 2.13
CA GLU A 55 19.27 -2.32 1.82
C GLU A 55 19.59 -1.16 0.88
N TRP A 56 20.34 -0.18 1.40
CA TRP A 56 20.78 0.94 0.58
C TRP A 56 21.97 0.50 -0.29
N PRO A 57 21.82 0.54 -1.63
CA PRO A 57 22.83 -0.02 -2.51
C PRO A 57 24.15 0.75 -2.40
N ALA A 58 25.27 0.02 -2.58
CA ALA A 58 26.61 0.62 -2.56
C ALA A 58 26.82 1.55 -3.76
N GLU A 59 26.19 1.22 -4.90
CA GLU A 59 26.17 1.99 -6.13
C GLU A 59 24.72 2.32 -6.47
N LEU A 60 24.41 3.58 -6.82
CA LEU A 60 23.04 4.02 -7.12
C LEU A 60 22.59 3.65 -8.55
N THR A 61 22.86 2.43 -8.99
CA THR A 61 22.51 1.97 -10.35
C THR A 61 21.00 1.76 -10.54
N ASP A 62 20.29 1.40 -9.48
CA ASP A 62 18.83 1.17 -9.47
C ASP A 62 18.12 2.12 -8.49
N VAL A 63 18.45 3.42 -8.57
CA VAL A 63 17.97 4.42 -7.60
C VAL A 63 16.44 4.51 -7.54
N GLU A 64 15.74 4.29 -8.67
CA GLU A 64 14.29 4.32 -8.72
C GLU A 64 13.67 3.24 -7.83
N SER A 65 14.06 1.98 -8.01
CA SER A 65 13.56 0.85 -7.21
C SER A 65 13.95 0.97 -5.75
N PHE A 66 15.17 1.45 -5.47
CA PHE A 66 15.60 1.75 -4.10
C PHE A 66 14.69 2.80 -3.46
N MET A 67 14.44 3.93 -4.12
CA MET A 67 13.64 5.01 -3.55
C MET A 67 12.16 4.62 -3.34
N VAL A 68 11.59 3.81 -4.23
CA VAL A 68 10.23 3.27 -4.05
C VAL A 68 10.17 2.36 -2.81
N ALA A 69 11.13 1.44 -2.67
CA ALA A 69 11.18 0.56 -1.50
C ALA A 69 11.41 1.37 -0.20
N TYR A 70 12.31 2.35 -0.26
CA TYR A 70 12.61 3.24 0.86
C TYR A 70 11.40 4.06 1.29
N GLU A 71 10.70 4.74 0.36
CA GLU A 71 9.53 5.57 0.69
C GLU A 71 8.39 4.73 1.26
N ASN A 72 8.11 3.56 0.69
CA ASN A 72 7.08 2.66 1.23
C ASN A 72 7.39 2.24 2.68
N ALA A 73 8.64 1.91 2.96
CA ALA A 73 9.07 1.56 4.32
C ALA A 73 9.05 2.77 5.25
N TYR A 74 9.59 3.91 4.84
CA TYR A 74 9.58 5.15 5.62
C TYR A 74 8.16 5.58 5.98
N TYR A 75 7.26 5.59 5.00
CA TYR A 75 5.88 6.01 5.23
C TYR A 75 5.16 5.04 6.16
N ARG A 76 5.44 3.73 6.06
CA ARG A 76 4.90 2.73 6.98
C ARG A 76 5.38 2.86 8.41
N GLU A 77 6.69 2.87 8.60
CA GLU A 77 7.31 2.77 9.92
C GLU A 77 7.35 4.12 10.65
N VAL A 78 7.35 5.24 9.92
CA VAL A 78 7.60 6.57 10.51
C VAL A 78 6.38 7.49 10.43
N VAL A 79 5.68 7.50 9.29
CA VAL A 79 4.55 8.44 9.08
C VAL A 79 3.25 7.85 9.59
N VAL A 80 2.94 6.63 9.17
CA VAL A 80 1.70 5.94 9.53
C VAL A 80 1.84 5.24 10.88
N ASP A 81 2.98 4.60 11.13
CA ASP A 81 3.28 3.89 12.39
C ASP A 81 2.18 2.86 12.72
N TYR A 82 1.88 2.00 11.75
CA TYR A 82 0.84 0.96 11.87
C TYR A 82 1.44 -0.44 11.91
N GLU A 83 1.21 -1.12 13.04
CA GLU A 83 1.59 -2.52 13.24
C GLU A 83 0.34 -3.41 13.09
N PRO A 84 0.29 -4.30 12.08
CA PRO A 84 -0.76 -5.32 11.96
C PRO A 84 -0.72 -6.28 13.16
N THR A 85 -1.85 -6.47 13.83
CA THR A 85 -1.94 -7.34 15.02
C THR A 85 -2.97 -8.45 14.90
N THR A 86 -3.82 -8.39 13.87
CA THR A 86 -4.89 -9.33 13.55
C THR A 86 -4.63 -9.91 12.16
N ARG A 87 -5.16 -11.10 11.87
CA ARG A 87 -4.92 -11.77 10.58
C ARG A 87 -5.62 -11.10 9.39
N VAL A 88 -6.66 -10.32 9.67
CA VAL A 88 -7.44 -9.57 8.68
C VAL A 88 -6.99 -8.11 8.58
N ASP A 89 -5.83 -7.75 9.14
CA ASP A 89 -5.20 -6.46 8.87
C ASP A 89 -4.61 -6.45 7.44
N GLU A 90 -4.82 -5.35 6.71
CA GLU A 90 -4.17 -5.16 5.41
C GLU A 90 -3.49 -3.79 5.35
N TYR A 91 -2.27 -3.80 4.82
CA TYR A 91 -1.49 -2.60 4.57
C TYR A 91 -1.28 -2.45 3.07
N GLY A 92 -1.95 -1.48 2.46
CA GLY A 92 -2.00 -1.30 1.01
C GLY A 92 -1.40 0.02 0.56
N LEU A 93 -0.21 0.38 1.06
CA LEU A 93 0.50 1.58 0.59
C LEU A 93 1.45 1.28 -0.56
N GLU A 94 1.42 2.15 -1.56
CA GLU A 94 2.30 2.08 -2.72
C GLU A 94 2.78 3.48 -3.09
N ALA A 95 4.11 3.65 -3.10
CA ALA A 95 4.81 4.76 -3.71
C ALA A 95 5.26 4.42 -5.13
N VAL A 96 5.23 5.40 -6.01
CA VAL A 96 5.77 5.35 -7.37
C VAL A 96 6.64 6.57 -7.63
N VAL A 97 7.63 6.43 -8.49
CA VAL A 97 8.40 7.57 -8.98
C VAL A 97 7.58 8.30 -10.05
N SER A 98 7.28 9.57 -9.80
CA SER A 98 6.42 10.40 -10.66
C SER A 98 7.13 10.77 -11.96
N ASP A 99 8.42 11.08 -11.86
CA ASP A 99 9.32 11.40 -12.96
C ASP A 99 10.67 10.72 -12.70
N GLY A 100 11.28 10.18 -13.76
CA GLY A 100 12.53 9.43 -13.63
C GLY A 100 13.63 10.18 -12.86
N PRO A 101 14.54 9.46 -12.17
CA PRO A 101 15.58 10.08 -11.36
C PRO A 101 16.44 11.08 -12.14
N THR A 102 16.69 12.25 -11.54
CA THR A 102 17.51 13.30 -12.16
C THR A 102 18.86 13.39 -11.47
N ALA A 103 19.95 13.13 -12.20
CA ALA A 103 21.31 13.24 -11.66
C ALA A 103 21.64 14.70 -11.29
N VAL A 104 22.09 14.94 -10.06
CA VAL A 104 22.44 16.27 -9.56
C VAL A 104 23.47 16.18 -8.45
N ASP A 105 24.51 17.02 -8.52
CA ASP A 105 25.55 17.17 -7.49
C ASP A 105 26.05 15.85 -6.86
N GLY A 106 26.35 14.85 -7.70
CA GLY A 106 26.90 13.56 -7.24
C GLY A 106 25.90 12.59 -6.62
N GLY A 107 24.61 12.90 -6.72
CA GLY A 107 23.51 12.01 -6.38
C GLY A 107 22.38 12.14 -7.39
N TYR A 108 21.17 11.81 -6.93
CA TYR A 108 19.94 11.90 -7.69
C TYR A 108 18.89 12.66 -6.90
N GLU A 109 18.14 13.49 -7.61
CA GLU A 109 16.83 13.96 -7.17
C GLU A 109 15.75 13.02 -7.70
N VAL A 110 14.81 12.63 -6.83
CA VAL A 110 13.71 11.72 -7.16
C VAL A 110 12.41 12.30 -6.62
N ALA A 111 11.40 12.43 -7.48
CA ALA A 111 10.06 12.82 -7.09
C ALA A 111 9.18 11.57 -7.00
N LEU A 112 8.49 11.41 -5.87
CA LEU A 112 7.57 10.31 -5.63
C LEU A 112 6.16 10.81 -5.37
N TYR A 113 5.21 9.98 -5.76
CA TYR A 113 3.82 10.07 -5.37
C TYR A 113 3.42 8.75 -4.73
N GLY A 114 2.68 8.80 -3.64
CA GLY A 114 2.17 7.63 -2.97
C GLY A 114 0.68 7.69 -2.75
N THR A 115 0.07 6.52 -2.75
CA THR A 115 -1.35 6.32 -2.47
C THR A 115 -1.54 5.02 -1.71
N GLY A 116 -2.65 4.88 -1.01
CA GLY A 116 -3.04 3.62 -0.42
C GLY A 116 -3.95 3.75 0.76
N GLY A 117 -4.08 2.66 1.50
CA GLY A 117 -4.86 2.63 2.72
C GLY A 117 -4.21 1.81 3.82
N VAL A 118 -4.50 2.21 5.06
CA VAL A 118 -4.45 1.31 6.21
C VAL A 118 -5.84 0.76 6.39
N TYR A 119 -5.98 -0.56 6.33
CA TYR A 119 -7.24 -1.24 6.54
C TYR A 119 -7.27 -1.83 7.94
N GLU A 120 -7.96 -1.12 8.84
CA GLU A 120 -8.23 -1.62 10.18
C GLU A 120 -9.29 -2.71 10.14
N PRO A 121 -9.18 -3.71 11.02
CA PRO A 121 -10.01 -4.89 10.95
C PRO A 121 -11.41 -4.54 11.48
N GLY A 122 -12.42 -4.91 10.70
CA GLY A 122 -13.82 -4.90 11.11
C GLY A 122 -14.44 -6.26 10.84
N LEU A 123 -15.42 -6.64 11.65
CA LEU A 123 -16.28 -7.78 11.35
C LEU A 123 -17.71 -7.31 11.25
N HIS A 124 -18.35 -7.70 10.16
CA HIS A 124 -19.79 -7.61 10.01
C HIS A 124 -20.38 -8.99 10.25
N LEU A 125 -21.30 -9.07 11.22
CA LEU A 125 -22.01 -10.29 11.58
C LEU A 125 -23.46 -10.12 11.17
N GLN A 126 -23.96 -11.08 10.40
CA GLN A 126 -25.36 -11.17 10.02
C GLN A 126 -25.88 -12.56 10.35
N ALA A 127 -27.07 -12.66 10.92
CA ALA A 127 -27.75 -13.92 11.14
C ALA A 127 -29.21 -13.86 10.72
N GLU A 128 -29.69 -14.89 10.03
CA GLU A 128 -31.09 -15.01 9.61
C GLU A 128 -31.54 -16.48 9.52
N PRO A 129 -32.83 -16.80 9.72
CA PRO A 129 -33.34 -18.15 9.51
C PRO A 129 -33.20 -18.58 8.04
N ALA A 130 -32.58 -19.74 7.81
CA ALA A 130 -32.33 -20.26 6.46
C ALA A 130 -32.35 -21.79 6.42
N ASP A 131 -32.70 -22.35 5.26
CA ASP A 131 -32.54 -23.78 5.01
C ASP A 131 -31.05 -24.09 4.73
N PRO A 132 -30.40 -24.97 5.51
CA PRO A 132 -28.99 -25.27 5.31
C PRO A 132 -28.77 -26.05 4.00
N PRO A 133 -27.63 -25.86 3.31
CA PRO A 133 -27.25 -26.68 2.16
C PRO A 133 -27.24 -28.17 2.51
N ALA A 134 -27.45 -29.01 1.50
CA ALA A 134 -27.47 -30.46 1.70
C ALA A 134 -26.11 -30.96 2.20
N GLY A 135 -26.10 -31.51 3.42
CA GLY A 135 -24.89 -32.05 4.05
C GLY A 135 -24.06 -31.04 4.83
N ALA A 136 -24.52 -29.80 4.95
CA ALA A 136 -23.91 -28.82 5.85
C ALA A 136 -24.00 -29.30 7.31
N ASP A 137 -22.94 -29.05 8.08
CA ASP A 137 -22.97 -29.26 9.52
C ASP A 137 -23.86 -28.20 10.20
N VAL A 138 -24.80 -28.67 11.02
CA VAL A 138 -25.74 -27.80 11.76
C VAL A 138 -25.49 -27.99 13.24
N VAL A 139 -24.95 -26.95 13.84
CA VAL A 139 -24.45 -26.97 15.22
C VAL A 139 -25.59 -26.58 16.17
N PRO A 140 -25.85 -27.30 17.26
CA PRO A 140 -26.85 -26.86 18.22
C PRO A 140 -26.37 -25.60 18.96
N VAL A 141 -27.28 -24.64 19.19
CA VAL A 141 -26.97 -23.36 19.87
C VAL A 141 -26.30 -23.51 21.25
N GLY A 142 -26.53 -24.65 21.92
CA GLY A 142 -25.88 -24.99 23.19
C GLY A 142 -24.38 -25.28 23.09
N GLU A 143 -23.85 -25.54 21.89
CA GLU A 143 -22.41 -25.70 21.63
C GLU A 143 -21.72 -24.36 21.35
N VAL A 144 -22.48 -23.29 21.08
CA VAL A 144 -21.97 -21.93 20.99
C VAL A 144 -21.60 -21.45 22.38
N SER A 145 -20.29 -21.40 22.68
CA SER A 145 -19.76 -21.07 24.01
C SER A 145 -19.76 -19.59 24.36
N ASP A 146 -19.99 -18.71 23.38
CA ASP A 146 -20.05 -17.27 23.56
C ASP A 146 -21.50 -16.81 23.81
N ASP A 147 -21.75 -16.25 24.99
CA ASP A 147 -23.11 -15.85 25.39
C ASP A 147 -23.66 -14.70 24.52
N THR A 148 -22.81 -13.76 24.09
CA THR A 148 -23.24 -12.65 23.24
C THR A 148 -23.60 -13.13 21.83
N LEU A 149 -22.82 -14.05 21.27
CA LEU A 149 -23.14 -14.68 19.99
C LEU A 149 -24.40 -15.55 20.09
N ARG A 150 -24.60 -16.23 21.23
CA ARG A 150 -25.82 -17.00 21.48
C ARG A 150 -27.06 -16.10 21.49
N ASP A 151 -27.02 -15.02 22.25
CA ASP A 151 -28.11 -14.03 22.31
C ASP A 151 -28.39 -13.42 20.93
N PHE A 152 -27.35 -13.20 20.12
CA PHE A 152 -27.47 -12.71 18.75
C PHE A 152 -28.20 -13.72 17.82
N LEU A 153 -27.83 -15.01 17.90
CA LEU A 153 -28.49 -16.08 17.13
C LEU A 153 -29.94 -16.31 17.57
N GLU A 154 -30.21 -16.25 18.87
CA GLU A 154 -31.56 -16.33 19.42
C GLU A 154 -32.43 -15.14 18.97
N THR A 155 -31.85 -13.94 18.89
CA THR A 155 -32.51 -12.75 18.34
C THR A 155 -32.87 -12.97 16.88
N ALA A 156 -31.93 -13.45 16.05
CA ALA A 156 -32.21 -13.75 14.64
C ALA A 156 -33.32 -14.79 14.46
N ALA A 157 -33.32 -15.86 15.28
CA ALA A 157 -34.37 -16.88 15.24
C ALA A 157 -35.75 -16.32 15.64
N ALA A 158 -35.81 -15.40 16.60
CA ALA A 158 -37.05 -14.84 17.12
C ALA A 158 -37.62 -13.70 16.26
N GLU A 159 -36.75 -12.82 15.75
CA GLU A 159 -37.12 -11.59 15.05
C GLU A 159 -37.01 -11.70 13.52
N GLY A 160 -36.31 -12.72 13.03
CA GLY A 160 -36.13 -13.01 11.61
C GLY A 160 -34.81 -12.52 11.03
N GLU A 161 -34.08 -11.66 11.72
CA GLU A 161 -32.73 -11.21 11.36
C GLU A 161 -32.02 -10.62 12.58
N ALA A 162 -30.69 -10.65 12.58
CA ALA A 162 -29.84 -9.86 13.47
C ALA A 162 -28.59 -9.41 12.71
N GLU A 163 -28.16 -8.17 12.92
CA GLU A 163 -27.00 -7.58 12.25
C GLU A 163 -26.18 -6.76 13.25
N THR A 164 -24.85 -6.91 13.23
CA THR A 164 -23.98 -6.07 14.05
C THR A 164 -22.59 -5.91 13.43
N VAL A 165 -21.92 -4.80 13.74
CA VAL A 165 -20.56 -4.52 13.28
C VAL A 165 -19.65 -4.37 14.48
N VAL A 166 -18.57 -5.14 14.50
CA VAL A 166 -17.49 -5.06 15.49
C VAL A 166 -16.31 -4.34 14.86
N GLN A 167 -15.98 -3.17 15.39
CA GLN A 167 -14.84 -2.35 14.92
C GLN A 167 -13.96 -1.96 16.12
N GLN A 168 -12.67 -1.73 15.86
CA GLN A 168 -11.69 -1.22 16.83
C GLN A 168 -11.53 -2.10 18.08
N GLN A 169 -12.00 -3.35 18.04
CA GLN A 169 -11.90 -4.33 19.12
C GLN A 169 -11.13 -5.55 18.60
N ARG A 170 -9.83 -5.36 18.34
CA ARG A 170 -8.94 -6.34 17.69
C ARG A 170 -9.01 -7.73 18.32
N ASP A 171 -8.84 -7.81 19.65
CA ASP A 171 -8.92 -9.08 20.38
C ASP A 171 -10.28 -9.78 20.20
N ARG A 172 -11.37 -9.01 20.15
CA ARG A 172 -12.72 -9.55 19.95
C ARG A 172 -12.93 -10.03 18.52
N ILE A 173 -12.33 -9.35 17.54
CA ILE A 173 -12.37 -9.74 16.14
C ILE A 173 -11.68 -11.09 15.95
N ASP A 174 -10.43 -11.23 16.41
CA ASP A 174 -9.72 -12.51 16.32
C ASP A 174 -10.45 -13.63 17.07
N GLU A 175 -10.98 -13.34 18.26
CA GLU A 175 -11.78 -14.28 19.04
C GLU A 175 -13.02 -14.75 18.27
N LEU A 176 -13.76 -13.84 17.63
CA LEU A 176 -14.97 -14.19 16.87
C LEU A 176 -14.64 -15.02 15.62
N ILE A 177 -13.56 -14.70 14.90
CA ILE A 177 -13.09 -15.48 13.75
C ILE A 177 -12.79 -16.91 14.19
N GLU A 178 -12.02 -17.09 15.27
CA GLU A 178 -11.65 -18.43 15.75
C GLU A 178 -12.85 -19.22 16.26
N ARG A 179 -13.76 -18.56 16.98
CA ARG A 179 -14.96 -19.22 17.51
C ARG A 179 -15.88 -19.71 16.41
N VAL A 180 -16.13 -18.88 15.40
CA VAL A 180 -17.03 -19.25 14.29
C VAL A 180 -16.41 -20.32 13.41
N ALA A 181 -15.12 -20.23 13.10
CA ALA A 181 -14.39 -21.29 12.39
C ALA A 181 -14.38 -22.61 13.16
N ALA A 182 -14.46 -22.57 14.50
CA ALA A 182 -14.53 -23.77 15.34
C ALA A 182 -15.96 -24.34 15.48
N LEU A 183 -17.00 -23.64 15.01
CA LEU A 183 -18.38 -24.16 15.08
C LEU A 183 -18.57 -25.31 14.08
N SER A 184 -18.03 -25.17 12.87
CA SER A 184 -18.24 -26.13 11.78
C SER A 184 -16.94 -26.34 11.01
N ASP A 185 -16.65 -27.59 10.67
CA ASP A 185 -15.56 -27.93 9.76
C ASP A 185 -15.76 -27.35 8.34
N ASP A 186 -16.99 -26.94 8.00
CA ASP A 186 -17.35 -26.32 6.71
C ASP A 186 -17.14 -24.80 6.71
N ALA A 187 -16.96 -24.16 7.87
CA ALA A 187 -16.78 -22.72 7.97
C ALA A 187 -15.35 -22.33 7.56
N GLU A 188 -15.23 -21.53 6.50
CA GLU A 188 -13.94 -21.00 6.07
C GLU A 188 -13.34 -20.07 7.16
N THR A 189 -12.02 -20.11 7.32
CA THR A 189 -11.33 -19.14 8.18
C THR A 189 -11.15 -17.83 7.42
N LEU A 190 -11.41 -16.70 8.08
CA LEU A 190 -11.13 -15.38 7.53
C LEU A 190 -9.64 -15.08 7.66
N ASP A 191 -8.93 -15.02 6.54
CA ASP A 191 -7.48 -14.79 6.50
C ASP A 191 -7.11 -13.51 5.75
N SER A 192 -8.08 -12.84 5.15
CA SER A 192 -7.90 -11.60 4.41
C SER A 192 -9.17 -10.74 4.46
N PRO A 193 -9.05 -9.42 4.27
CA PRO A 193 -10.24 -8.57 4.28
C PRO A 193 -11.07 -8.79 3.01
N GLY A 194 -12.39 -8.85 3.16
CA GLY A 194 -13.34 -9.24 2.12
C GLY A 194 -13.69 -10.74 2.15
N ASP A 195 -12.95 -11.54 2.93
CA ASP A 195 -13.33 -12.94 3.16
C ASP A 195 -14.67 -12.99 3.93
N SER A 196 -15.40 -14.08 3.71
CA SER A 196 -16.65 -14.39 4.40
C SER A 196 -16.69 -15.83 4.85
N ALA A 197 -17.24 -16.07 6.03
CA ALA A 197 -17.43 -17.38 6.62
C ALA A 197 -18.91 -17.56 6.97
N THR A 198 -19.44 -18.75 6.72
CA THR A 198 -20.83 -19.08 7.01
C THR A 198 -20.89 -20.33 7.88
N ALA A 199 -21.74 -20.30 8.91
CA ALA A 199 -22.05 -21.43 9.77
C ALA A 199 -23.57 -21.55 9.95
N TYR A 200 -24.07 -22.77 10.16
CA TYR A 200 -25.49 -23.01 10.41
C TYR A 200 -25.69 -23.50 11.84
N VAL A 201 -26.59 -22.84 12.56
CA VAL A 201 -26.86 -23.13 13.98
C VAL A 201 -28.34 -23.47 14.18
N ASP A 202 -28.63 -24.56 14.87
CA ASP A 202 -29.99 -24.91 15.32
C ASP A 202 -30.33 -24.19 16.63
N VAL A 203 -31.32 -23.31 16.56
CA VAL A 203 -31.87 -22.54 17.68
C VAL A 203 -33.31 -22.99 17.91
N ASP A 204 -33.51 -23.87 18.90
CA ASP A 204 -34.83 -24.41 19.27
C ASP A 204 -35.65 -24.98 18.08
N GLY A 205 -34.96 -25.63 17.14
CA GLY A 205 -35.56 -26.23 15.95
C GLY A 205 -35.71 -25.28 14.75
N SER A 206 -35.20 -24.04 14.86
CA SER A 206 -35.03 -23.11 13.74
C SER A 206 -33.56 -23.06 13.36
N THR A 207 -33.22 -23.43 12.12
CA THR A 207 -31.87 -23.25 11.60
C THR A 207 -31.63 -21.78 11.26
N VAL A 208 -30.54 -21.22 11.78
CA VAL A 208 -30.07 -19.86 11.55
C VAL A 208 -28.74 -19.93 10.81
N GLU A 209 -28.64 -19.26 9.66
CA GLU A 209 -27.38 -18.99 8.98
C GLU A 209 -26.69 -17.82 9.67
N LEU A 210 -25.45 -18.02 10.12
CA LEU A 210 -24.56 -16.98 10.62
C LEU A 210 -23.50 -16.70 9.56
N THR A 211 -23.46 -15.48 9.06
CA THR A 211 -22.41 -14.99 8.17
C THR A 211 -21.52 -14.00 8.91
N LEU A 212 -20.22 -14.27 8.90
CA LEU A 212 -19.17 -13.34 9.31
C LEU A 212 -18.46 -12.85 8.05
N GLN A 213 -18.37 -11.53 7.88
CA GLN A 213 -17.62 -10.91 6.80
C GLN A 213 -16.52 -10.02 7.38
N ALA A 214 -15.30 -10.23 6.92
CA ALA A 214 -14.19 -9.33 7.22
C ALA A 214 -14.39 -8.03 6.43
N ASP A 215 -14.84 -6.99 7.11
CA ASP A 215 -15.02 -5.66 6.54
C ASP A 215 -13.83 -4.76 6.86
N ARG A 216 -13.74 -3.65 6.11
CA ARG A 216 -12.62 -2.70 6.18
C ARG A 216 -13.09 -1.36 6.73
N PHE A 217 -12.47 -0.88 7.79
CA PHE A 217 -12.38 0.56 8.05
C PHE A 217 -11.07 1.06 7.41
N HIS A 218 -11.14 2.07 6.53
CA HIS A 218 -9.96 2.54 5.80
C HIS A 218 -9.64 3.99 6.14
N GLY A 219 -8.37 4.24 6.50
CA GLY A 219 -7.75 5.53 6.32
C GLY A 219 -7.17 5.59 4.92
N ASP A 220 -7.65 6.50 4.08
CA ASP A 220 -7.04 6.73 2.78
C ASP A 220 -5.85 7.69 2.90
N TYR A 221 -4.75 7.36 2.23
CA TYR A 221 -3.53 8.15 2.20
C TYR A 221 -3.17 8.52 0.77
N TRP A 222 -2.79 9.77 0.58
CA TRP A 222 -2.21 10.30 -0.65
C TRP A 222 -1.16 11.32 -0.26
N TRP A 223 0.04 11.16 -0.80
CA TRP A 223 1.15 12.03 -0.50
C TRP A 223 2.08 12.18 -1.70
N SER A 224 2.88 13.23 -1.67
CA SER A 224 4.03 13.39 -2.54
C SER A 224 5.26 13.68 -1.70
N ALA A 225 6.42 13.35 -2.24
CA ALA A 225 7.69 13.60 -1.59
C ALA A 225 8.76 13.85 -2.66
N ARG A 226 9.74 14.70 -2.34
CA ARG A 226 10.97 14.82 -3.13
C ARG A 226 12.17 14.44 -2.30
N TYR A 227 13.08 13.73 -2.94
CA TYR A 227 14.26 13.19 -2.33
C TYR A 227 15.52 13.66 -3.02
N TYR A 228 16.58 13.82 -2.22
CA TYR A 228 17.96 13.78 -2.71
C TYR A 228 18.66 12.58 -2.09
N VAL A 229 19.26 11.75 -2.94
CA VAL A 229 20.02 10.56 -2.52
C VAL A 229 21.39 10.56 -3.18
N ASP A 230 22.45 10.42 -2.38
CA ASP A 230 23.79 10.09 -2.87
C ASP A 230 24.28 8.78 -2.22
N LYS A 231 25.56 8.42 -2.40
CA LYS A 231 26.11 7.19 -1.80
C LYS A 231 26.17 7.22 -0.25
N ARG A 232 25.92 8.37 0.37
CA ARG A 232 26.09 8.63 1.81
C ARG A 232 24.92 9.30 2.50
N VAL A 233 23.99 9.97 1.82
CA VAL A 233 22.86 10.67 2.46
C VAL A 233 21.55 10.41 1.72
N VAL A 234 20.46 10.33 2.49
CA VAL A 234 19.08 10.42 2.01
C VAL A 234 18.44 11.63 2.67
N ARG A 235 17.92 12.55 1.86
CA ARG A 235 17.18 13.74 2.31
C ARG A 235 15.80 13.79 1.70
N ARG A 236 14.81 14.27 2.45
CA ARG A 236 13.40 14.31 2.04
C ARG A 236 12.75 15.65 2.32
N VAL A 237 11.87 16.09 1.42
CA VAL A 237 10.88 17.14 1.67
C VAL A 237 9.49 16.61 1.33
N ASP A 238 8.47 17.08 2.04
CA ASP A 238 7.06 16.71 1.84
C ASP A 238 6.36 17.53 0.74
N ASP A 239 7.00 18.57 0.22
CA ASP A 239 6.44 19.44 -0.81
C ASP A 239 7.16 19.31 -2.15
N GLU A 240 6.44 19.62 -3.22
CA GLU A 240 6.92 19.46 -4.60
C GLU A 240 7.87 20.58 -5.04
N GLU A 241 7.90 21.71 -4.33
CA GLU A 241 8.59 22.93 -4.75
C GLU A 241 10.00 23.05 -4.16
N SER A 242 10.19 22.55 -2.95
CA SER A 242 11.45 22.68 -2.20
C SER A 242 12.54 21.78 -2.75
N ASP A 243 13.77 22.28 -2.72
CA ASP A 243 14.95 21.49 -3.05
C ASP A 243 15.35 20.62 -1.83
N PRO A 244 15.29 19.28 -1.94
CA PRO A 244 15.64 18.39 -0.83
C PRO A 244 17.11 18.49 -0.40
N ARG A 245 18.01 19.05 -1.22
CA ARG A 245 19.40 19.31 -0.83
C ARG A 245 19.54 20.48 0.12
N GLU A 246 18.62 21.46 0.06
CA GLU A 246 18.70 22.70 0.80
C GLU A 246 17.75 22.73 2.01
N ALA A 247 16.51 22.29 1.80
CA ALA A 247 15.45 22.32 2.80
C ALA A 247 15.09 20.94 3.36
N GLY A 248 15.66 19.87 2.79
CA GLY A 248 15.29 18.50 3.14
C GLY A 248 15.85 18.02 4.46
N ASP A 249 14.98 17.36 5.22
CA ASP A 249 15.33 16.64 6.42
C ASP A 249 16.30 15.51 6.06
N LEU A 250 17.42 15.45 6.79
CA LEU A 250 18.36 14.34 6.66
C LEU A 250 17.76 13.12 7.36
N LEU A 251 17.38 12.11 6.58
CA LEU A 251 16.77 10.90 7.11
C LEU A 251 17.81 9.84 7.48
N GLU A 252 18.80 9.65 6.61
CA GLU A 252 19.88 8.69 6.82
C GLU A 252 21.22 9.21 6.30
N CYS A 253 22.30 8.72 6.91
CA CYS A 253 23.65 8.97 6.46
C CYS A 253 24.62 7.82 6.79
N ARG A 254 25.66 7.69 5.97
CA ARG A 254 26.76 6.73 6.14
C ARG A 254 28.07 7.48 6.35
N GLU A 255 28.71 7.25 7.50
CA GLU A 255 30.09 7.69 7.72
C GLU A 255 31.03 6.92 6.77
N GLN A 256 32.13 7.56 6.35
CA GLN A 256 33.16 6.89 5.56
C GLN A 256 33.80 5.79 6.42
N SER A 257 33.73 4.54 5.96
CA SER A 257 34.52 3.44 6.51
C SER A 257 36.00 3.58 6.17
#